data_AF-A0A8U0LMR7-F1
#
_entry.id   AF-A0A8U0LMR7-F1
#
_cell.length_a   1.000
_cell.length_b   1.000
_cell.length_c   1.000
_cell.angle_alpha   90.00
_cell.angle_beta   90.00
_cell.angle_gamma   90.00
#
_symmetry.space_group_name_H-M   'P 1'
#
loop_
_entity.id
_entity.type
_entity.pdbx_description
1 polymer ?
#
loop_
_entity_poly.entity_id
_entity_poly.type
_entity_poly.pdbx_seq_one_letter_code
_entity_poly.pdbx_strand_id
1 'polypeptide(L)'
;MVVELAKSQPVADIAEQVGEHDTRLWRFITHYVREARLYEGHTGVEAIGIDETSRRGHNYITVVADLVERNVINVTPGKDAHTIERFARDFMGHNGDPNRVRPVTCDMSLGFAKGIRQWLHDAAKVIDKFHVIKHTNEAVDKAGKAEGRENPLLKRTKYLWLRNESNLTDSQLEVKRNLAKRRSKTARACGMRECLQDIHADSASRAEAEAEFRALCS
;
A
#
# COMPACT_ATOMS: atom_id res chain seq x y z
N MET A 1 -9.43 -30.50 -3.10
CA MET A 1 -10.52 -29.79 -3.82
C MET A 1 -10.96 -28.54 -3.06
N VAL A 2 -11.52 -28.65 -1.85
CA VAL A 2 -12.02 -27.47 -1.07
C VAL A 2 -10.96 -26.39 -0.83
N VAL A 3 -9.75 -26.73 -0.37
CA VAL A 3 -8.68 -25.74 -0.11
C VAL A 3 -8.22 -25.02 -1.38
N GLU A 4 -8.25 -25.71 -2.53
CA GLU A 4 -7.86 -25.11 -3.81
C GLU A 4 -8.92 -24.11 -4.30
N LEU A 5 -10.21 -24.49 -4.19
CA LEU A 5 -11.33 -23.59 -4.53
C LEU A 5 -11.36 -22.35 -3.62
N ALA A 6 -11.00 -22.51 -2.33
CA ALA A 6 -10.99 -21.42 -1.36
C ALA A 6 -9.97 -20.30 -1.68
N LYS A 7 -9.03 -20.53 -2.60
CA LYS A 7 -8.10 -19.50 -3.07
C LYS A 7 -8.77 -18.42 -3.93
N SER A 8 -9.88 -18.75 -4.59
CA SER A 8 -10.52 -17.87 -5.57
C SER A 8 -12.03 -17.71 -5.38
N GLN A 9 -12.64 -18.47 -4.48
CA GLN A 9 -14.08 -18.46 -4.24
C GLN A 9 -14.43 -18.22 -2.77
N PRO A 10 -15.54 -17.51 -2.47
CA PRO A 10 -16.09 -17.44 -1.13
C PRO A 10 -16.38 -18.83 -0.57
N VAL A 11 -16.03 -19.08 0.69
CA VAL A 11 -16.25 -20.38 1.36
C VAL A 11 -17.73 -20.75 1.40
N ALA A 12 -18.64 -19.77 1.44
CA ALA A 12 -20.08 -20.00 1.37
C ALA A 12 -20.51 -20.62 0.04
N ASP A 13 -19.99 -20.13 -1.08
CA ASP A 13 -20.32 -20.64 -2.42
C ASP A 13 -19.75 -22.05 -2.62
N ILE A 14 -18.56 -22.33 -2.06
CA ILE A 14 -17.96 -23.67 -2.08
C ILE A 14 -18.83 -24.63 -1.25
N ALA A 15 -19.32 -24.18 -0.09
CA ALA A 15 -20.18 -24.96 0.78
C ALA A 15 -21.47 -25.40 0.06
N GLU A 16 -22.08 -24.50 -0.70
CA GLU A 16 -23.24 -24.81 -1.55
C GLU A 16 -22.88 -25.83 -2.65
N GLN A 17 -21.76 -25.64 -3.35
CA GLN A 17 -21.32 -26.56 -4.43
C GLN A 17 -21.07 -27.99 -3.93
N VAL A 18 -20.54 -28.15 -2.72
CA VAL A 18 -20.21 -29.47 -2.16
C VAL A 18 -21.30 -30.04 -1.24
N GLY A 19 -22.41 -29.32 -1.04
CA GLY A 19 -23.52 -29.75 -0.19
C GLY A 19 -23.20 -29.79 1.31
N GLU A 20 -22.32 -28.91 1.79
CA GLU A 20 -21.88 -28.84 3.20
C GLU A 20 -22.16 -27.47 3.83
N HIS A 21 -21.93 -27.35 5.14
CA HIS A 21 -21.95 -26.06 5.84
C HIS A 21 -20.59 -25.36 5.78
N ASP A 22 -20.60 -24.04 5.56
CA ASP A 22 -19.42 -23.18 5.52
C ASP A 22 -18.56 -23.28 6.79
N THR A 23 -19.18 -23.38 7.97
CA THR A 23 -18.49 -23.55 9.25
C THR A 23 -17.65 -24.83 9.32
N ARG A 24 -18.11 -25.92 8.68
CA ARG A 24 -17.35 -27.16 8.54
C ARG A 24 -16.17 -26.96 7.59
N LEU A 25 -16.39 -26.28 6.46
CA LEU A 25 -15.31 -25.98 5.52
C LEU A 25 -14.24 -25.08 6.15
N TRP A 26 -14.62 -24.09 6.96
CA TRP A 26 -13.67 -23.26 7.70
C TRP A 26 -12.82 -24.05 8.69
N ARG A 27 -13.40 -25.03 9.42
CA ARG A 27 -12.62 -25.92 10.30
C ARG A 27 -11.61 -26.73 9.48
N PHE A 28 -12.03 -27.26 8.34
CA PHE A 28 -11.18 -28.02 7.42
C PHE A 28 -10.04 -27.14 6.87
N ILE A 29 -10.35 -25.99 6.29
CA ILE A 29 -9.37 -25.03 5.77
C ILE A 29 -8.38 -24.63 6.86
N THR A 30 -8.88 -24.27 8.05
CA THR A 30 -8.02 -23.87 9.18
C THR A 30 -7.07 -24.98 9.60
N HIS A 31 -7.52 -26.24 9.62
CA HIS A 31 -6.66 -27.38 9.92
C HIS A 31 -5.51 -27.50 8.90
N TYR A 32 -5.82 -27.50 7.60
CA TYR A 32 -4.78 -27.61 6.56
C TYR A 32 -3.85 -26.41 6.51
N VAL A 33 -4.34 -25.19 6.75
CA VAL A 33 -3.48 -24.00 6.84
C VAL A 33 -2.53 -24.11 8.03
N ARG A 34 -2.99 -24.61 9.19
CA ARG A 34 -2.13 -24.83 10.36
C ARG A 34 -1.06 -25.89 10.09
N GLU A 35 -1.44 -27.01 9.49
CA GLU A 35 -0.49 -28.06 9.09
C GLU A 35 0.54 -27.51 8.09
N ALA A 36 0.10 -26.77 7.06
CA ALA A 36 0.99 -26.19 6.07
C ALA A 36 2.01 -25.21 6.70
N ARG A 37 1.58 -24.39 7.67
CA ARG A 37 2.47 -23.47 8.38
C ARG A 37 3.60 -24.17 9.14
N LEU A 38 3.42 -25.41 9.58
CA LEU A 38 4.51 -26.17 10.22
C LEU A 38 5.69 -26.43 9.28
N TYR A 39 5.47 -26.40 7.98
CA TYR A 39 6.49 -26.59 6.95
C TYR A 39 7.01 -25.27 6.37
N GLU A 40 6.48 -24.13 6.80
CA GLU A 40 6.96 -22.81 6.36
C GLU A 40 8.30 -22.49 7.03
N GLY A 41 9.25 -22.02 6.22
CA GLY A 41 10.54 -21.51 6.66
C GLY A 41 10.79 -20.13 6.10
N HIS A 42 11.33 -19.23 6.92
CA HIS A 42 11.54 -17.83 6.57
C HIS A 42 13.02 -17.41 6.60
N THR A 43 13.94 -18.38 6.53
CA THR A 43 15.39 -18.14 6.60
C THR A 43 15.93 -17.27 5.46
N GLY A 44 15.25 -17.19 4.32
CA GLY A 44 15.64 -16.37 3.17
C GLY A 44 15.04 -14.95 3.13
N VAL A 45 14.14 -14.62 4.06
CA VAL A 45 13.38 -13.36 3.97
C VAL A 45 14.24 -12.18 4.41
N GLU A 46 14.52 -11.26 3.49
CA GLU A 46 15.36 -10.07 3.73
C GLU A 46 14.64 -8.75 3.42
N ALA A 47 13.53 -8.78 2.70
CA ALA A 47 12.76 -7.59 2.32
C ALA A 47 11.28 -7.86 2.55
N ILE A 48 10.62 -7.02 3.34
CA ILE A 48 9.20 -7.23 3.68
C ILE A 48 8.33 -6.00 3.41
N GLY A 49 7.10 -6.26 2.99
CA GLY A 49 6.04 -5.28 2.88
C GLY A 49 5.01 -5.47 3.99
N ILE A 50 4.56 -4.38 4.60
CA ILE A 50 3.57 -4.37 5.68
C ILE A 50 2.43 -3.45 5.27
N ASP A 51 1.22 -4.00 5.18
CA ASP A 51 0.01 -3.23 4.86
C ASP A 51 -1.13 -3.53 5.85
N GLU A 52 -1.99 -2.55 6.06
CA GLU A 52 -3.19 -2.69 6.89
C GLU A 52 -4.45 -2.73 6.02
N THR A 53 -5.34 -3.68 6.32
CA THR A 53 -6.70 -3.64 5.79
C THR A 53 -7.71 -3.70 6.92
N SER A 54 -8.86 -3.07 6.71
CA SER A 54 -9.89 -2.96 7.72
C SER A 54 -11.24 -3.37 7.18
N ARG A 55 -12.02 -4.02 8.05
CA ARG A 55 -13.44 -4.24 7.85
C ARG A 55 -14.23 -3.27 8.75
N ARG A 56 -15.53 -3.11 8.48
CA ARG A 56 -16.45 -2.34 9.32
C ARG A 56 -16.25 -2.64 10.81
N GLY A 57 -16.31 -1.59 11.63
CA GLY A 57 -16.19 -1.68 13.09
C GLY A 57 -14.75 -1.65 13.62
N HIS A 58 -13.81 -1.01 12.92
CA HIS A 58 -12.41 -0.89 13.35
C HIS A 58 -11.69 -2.22 13.55
N ASN A 59 -12.06 -3.23 12.76
CA ASN A 59 -11.40 -4.53 12.74
C ASN A 59 -10.28 -4.51 11.71
N TYR A 60 -9.05 -4.30 12.19
CA TYR A 60 -7.84 -4.25 11.38
C TYR A 60 -7.15 -5.60 11.34
N ILE A 61 -6.61 -5.96 10.18
CA ILE A 61 -5.57 -6.97 10.04
C ILE A 61 -4.35 -6.31 9.39
N THR A 62 -3.18 -6.73 9.82
CA THR A 62 -1.90 -6.41 9.19
C THR A 62 -1.45 -7.62 8.39
N VAL A 63 -1.09 -7.40 7.14
CA VAL A 63 -0.51 -8.40 6.25
C VAL A 63 0.97 -8.08 6.10
N VAL A 64 1.80 -9.09 6.27
CA VAL A 64 3.24 -9.02 6.01
C VAL A 64 3.58 -9.96 4.87
N ALA A 65 4.25 -9.43 3.84
CA ALA A 65 4.65 -10.17 2.66
C ALA A 65 6.16 -10.12 2.45
N ASP A 66 6.74 -11.20 1.94
CA ASP A 66 8.10 -11.18 1.37
C ASP A 66 8.05 -10.47 0.02
N LEU A 67 8.87 -9.43 -0.15
CA LEU A 67 8.93 -8.65 -1.38
C LEU A 67 9.76 -9.33 -2.48
N VAL A 68 10.63 -10.28 -2.12
CA VAL A 68 11.46 -11.05 -3.05
C VAL A 68 10.64 -12.21 -3.61
N GLU A 69 10.16 -13.09 -2.74
CA GLU A 69 9.39 -14.29 -3.14
C GLU A 69 7.91 -13.98 -3.46
N ARG A 70 7.45 -12.75 -3.20
CA ARG A 70 6.10 -12.26 -3.51
C ARG A 70 4.99 -13.09 -2.89
N ASN A 71 5.20 -13.58 -1.67
CA ASN A 71 4.22 -14.35 -0.92
C ASN A 71 3.88 -13.68 0.42
N VAL A 72 2.70 -14.01 0.95
CA VAL A 72 2.29 -13.55 2.29
C VAL A 72 2.92 -14.49 3.32
N ILE A 73 3.71 -13.95 4.23
CA ILE A 73 4.39 -14.71 5.28
C ILE A 73 3.60 -14.67 6.60
N ASN A 74 2.90 -13.56 6.87
CA ASN A 74 2.13 -13.43 8.10
C ASN A 74 0.86 -12.59 7.90
N VAL A 75 -0.21 -12.97 8.59
CA VAL A 75 -1.43 -12.16 8.73
C VAL A 75 -1.80 -12.13 10.20
N THR A 76 -1.77 -10.95 10.81
CA THR A 76 -2.01 -10.77 12.24
C THR A 76 -3.06 -9.68 12.49
N PRO A 77 -4.04 -9.89 13.38
CA PRO A 77 -5.00 -8.84 13.76
C PRO A 77 -4.32 -7.58 14.30
N GLY A 78 -4.97 -6.42 14.22
CA GLY A 78 -4.46 -5.14 14.72
C GLY A 78 -3.58 -4.39 13.73
N LYS A 79 -3.02 -3.26 14.18
CA LYS A 79 -2.25 -2.30 13.35
C LYS A 79 -1.23 -1.46 14.12
N ASP A 80 -0.81 -1.92 15.29
CA ASP A 80 0.03 -1.16 16.20
C ASP A 80 1.42 -1.80 16.36
N ALA A 81 2.23 -1.23 17.26
CA ALA A 81 3.55 -1.77 17.55
C ALA A 81 3.50 -3.21 18.08
N HIS A 82 2.43 -3.59 18.79
CA HIS A 82 2.26 -4.94 19.31
C HIS A 82 1.89 -5.93 18.19
N THR A 83 1.27 -5.47 17.10
CA THR A 83 1.13 -6.28 15.87
C THR A 83 2.47 -6.63 15.25
N ILE A 84 3.42 -5.68 15.18
CA ILE A 84 4.78 -5.96 14.69
C ILE A 84 5.53 -6.90 15.63
N GLU A 85 5.35 -6.78 16.95
CA GLU A 85 5.89 -7.73 17.92
C GLU A 85 5.40 -9.16 17.63
N ARG A 86 4.07 -9.33 17.47
CA ARG A 86 3.49 -10.65 17.18
C ARG A 86 4.04 -11.23 15.88
N PHE A 87 4.15 -10.41 14.84
CA PHE A 87 4.81 -10.81 13.59
C PHE A 87 6.26 -11.24 13.83
N ALA A 88 7.08 -10.44 14.52
CA ALA A 88 8.48 -10.75 14.73
C ALA A 88 8.69 -12.07 15.50
N ARG A 89 7.83 -12.34 16.50
CA ARG A 89 7.84 -13.61 17.24
C ARG A 89 7.47 -14.79 16.36
N ASP A 90 6.42 -14.65 15.55
CA ASP A 90 5.99 -15.66 14.59
C ASP A 90 7.08 -15.91 13.53
N PHE A 91 7.68 -14.84 13.01
CA PHE A 91 8.77 -14.89 12.04
C PHE A 91 9.98 -15.65 12.56
N MET A 92 10.42 -15.37 13.79
CA MET A 92 11.48 -16.13 14.46
C MET A 92 11.09 -17.59 14.70
N GLY A 93 9.82 -17.86 15.04
CA GLY A 93 9.28 -19.21 15.19
C GLY A 93 9.36 -20.05 13.91
N HIS A 94 9.33 -19.42 12.75
CA HIS A 94 9.48 -20.05 11.43
C HIS A 94 10.91 -19.88 10.85
N ASN A 95 11.93 -19.76 11.70
CA ASN A 95 13.35 -19.65 11.32
C ASN A 95 13.71 -18.38 10.50
N GLY A 96 12.90 -17.32 10.61
CA GLY A 96 13.25 -15.99 10.12
C GLY A 96 14.17 -15.27 11.09
N ASP A 97 15.08 -14.44 10.57
CA ASP A 97 15.98 -13.61 11.37
C ASP A 97 15.62 -12.12 11.20
N PRO A 98 15.03 -11.48 12.22
CA PRO A 98 14.70 -10.05 12.20
C PRO A 98 15.87 -9.13 11.81
N ASN A 99 17.11 -9.52 12.09
CA ASN A 99 18.30 -8.72 11.78
C ASN A 99 18.73 -8.83 10.31
N ARG A 100 18.18 -9.79 9.55
CA ARG A 100 18.43 -9.91 8.11
C ARG A 100 17.47 -9.07 7.28
N VAL A 101 16.38 -8.58 7.89
CA VAL A 101 15.44 -7.70 7.20
C VAL A 101 16.08 -6.34 6.97
N ARG A 102 16.22 -5.94 5.70
CA ARG A 102 16.84 -4.68 5.26
C ARG A 102 15.78 -3.65 4.88
N PRO A 103 15.06 -3.71 3.74
CA PRO A 103 13.94 -2.81 3.53
C PRO A 103 12.67 -3.36 4.19
N VAL A 104 11.97 -2.49 4.90
CA VAL A 104 10.57 -2.70 5.28
C VAL A 104 9.75 -1.62 4.60
N THR A 105 8.93 -1.99 3.62
CA THR A 105 7.99 -1.05 2.99
C THR A 105 6.67 -1.06 3.76
N CYS A 106 6.23 0.08 4.27
CA CYS A 106 4.95 0.16 4.97
C CYS A 106 4.26 1.51 4.75
N ASP A 107 3.05 1.63 5.28
CA ASP A 107 2.36 2.92 5.36
C ASP A 107 3.07 3.92 6.31
N MET A 108 2.47 5.10 6.47
CA MET A 108 2.97 6.15 7.36
C MET A 108 2.56 5.96 8.83
N SER A 109 2.12 4.76 9.26
CA SER A 109 1.67 4.48 10.62
C SER A 109 2.79 4.67 11.65
N LEU A 110 2.50 5.47 12.68
CA LEU A 110 3.37 5.63 13.84
C LEU A 110 3.50 4.33 14.64
N GLY A 111 2.46 3.49 14.64
CA GLY A 111 2.45 2.18 15.31
C GLY A 111 3.47 1.24 14.68
N PHE A 112 3.43 1.10 13.35
CA PHE A 112 4.42 0.31 12.62
C PHE A 112 5.83 0.89 12.76
N ALA A 113 6.00 2.21 12.63
CA ALA A 113 7.31 2.83 12.80
C ALA A 113 7.95 2.52 14.17
N LYS A 114 7.15 2.50 15.24
CA LYS A 114 7.60 2.11 16.57
C LYS A 114 7.94 0.62 16.64
N GLY A 115 7.06 -0.25 16.14
CA GLY A 115 7.25 -1.69 16.15
C GLY A 115 8.47 -2.15 15.34
N ILE A 116 8.64 -1.62 14.12
CA ILE A 116 9.78 -1.89 13.24
C ILE A 116 11.09 -1.54 13.95
N ARG A 117 11.18 -0.34 14.55
CA ARG A 117 12.40 0.07 15.29
C ARG A 117 12.73 -0.86 16.47
N GLN A 118 11.71 -1.42 17.10
CA GLN A 118 11.85 -2.27 18.28
C GLN A 118 12.17 -3.74 17.95
N TRP A 119 11.73 -4.24 16.79
CA TRP A 119 11.82 -5.68 16.48
C TRP A 119 12.60 -6.00 15.21
N LEU A 120 12.78 -5.04 14.32
CA LEU A 120 13.51 -5.15 13.05
C LEU A 120 14.61 -4.09 13.03
N HIS A 121 15.60 -4.22 13.92
CA HIS A 121 16.53 -3.13 14.26
C HIS A 121 17.35 -2.61 13.09
N ASP A 122 17.76 -3.49 12.18
CA ASP A 122 18.56 -3.14 11.02
C ASP A 122 17.72 -2.71 9.81
N ALA A 123 16.39 -2.70 9.96
CA ALA A 123 15.51 -2.40 8.85
C ALA A 123 15.44 -0.91 8.56
N ALA A 124 15.69 -0.55 7.30
CA ALA A 124 15.33 0.73 6.74
C ALA A 124 13.83 0.75 6.43
N LYS A 125 13.08 1.55 7.19
CA LYS A 125 11.66 1.80 6.90
C LYS A 125 11.54 2.69 5.65
N VAL A 126 10.89 2.15 4.63
CA VAL A 126 10.55 2.83 3.38
C VAL A 126 9.04 3.05 3.35
N ILE A 127 8.60 4.26 2.99
CA ILE A 127 7.16 4.51 2.82
C ILE A 127 6.73 3.96 1.47
N ASP A 128 5.63 3.21 1.44
CA ASP A 128 5.06 2.68 0.21
C ASP A 128 4.69 3.80 -0.79
N LYS A 129 5.09 3.63 -2.05
CA LYS A 129 4.82 4.54 -3.18
C LYS A 129 3.33 4.84 -3.31
N PHE A 130 2.45 3.86 -3.14
CA PHE A 130 1.01 4.05 -3.23
C PHE A 130 0.52 5.11 -2.23
N HIS A 131 0.99 5.07 -0.98
CA HIS A 131 0.58 6.06 0.03
C HIS A 131 1.12 7.46 -0.27
N VAL A 132 2.35 7.55 -0.78
CA VAL A 132 2.94 8.83 -1.23
C VAL A 132 2.11 9.44 -2.36
N ILE A 133 1.78 8.66 -3.40
CA ILE A 133 0.98 9.12 -4.54
C ILE A 133 -0.48 9.40 -4.13
N LYS A 134 -1.03 8.65 -3.17
CA LYS A 134 -2.35 8.92 -2.61
C LYS A 134 -2.40 10.29 -1.93
N HIS A 135 -1.43 10.60 -1.07
CA HIS A 135 -1.38 11.90 -0.38
C HIS A 135 -1.21 13.08 -1.31
N THR A 136 -0.40 12.94 -2.36
CA THR A 136 -0.27 14.01 -3.37
C THR A 136 -1.55 14.21 -4.18
N ASN A 137 -2.26 13.13 -4.54
CA ASN A 137 -3.59 13.25 -5.15
C ASN A 137 -4.61 13.94 -4.22
N GLU A 138 -4.61 13.62 -2.92
CA GLU A 138 -5.44 14.30 -1.92
C GLU A 138 -5.10 15.80 -1.83
N ALA A 139 -3.81 16.16 -1.91
CA ALA A 139 -3.37 17.55 -1.93
C ALA A 139 -3.85 18.30 -3.17
N VAL A 140 -3.80 17.68 -4.36
CA VAL A 140 -4.35 18.24 -5.61
C VAL A 140 -5.86 18.46 -5.48
N ASP A 141 -6.60 17.46 -4.97
CA ASP A 141 -8.06 17.59 -4.75
C ASP A 141 -8.39 18.72 -3.76
N LYS A 142 -7.59 18.85 -2.68
CA LYS A 142 -7.76 19.93 -1.70
C LYS A 142 -7.51 21.30 -2.31
N ALA A 143 -6.46 21.46 -3.11
CA ALA A 143 -6.17 22.70 -3.84
C ALA A 143 -7.31 23.06 -4.82
N GLY A 144 -7.77 22.07 -5.61
CA GLY A 144 -8.89 22.23 -6.53
C GLY A 144 -10.20 22.61 -5.87
N LYS A 145 -10.52 21.99 -4.72
CA LYS A 145 -11.71 22.34 -3.93
C LYS A 145 -11.63 23.74 -3.32
N ALA A 146 -10.46 24.15 -2.84
CA ALA A 146 -10.28 25.47 -2.26
C ALA A 146 -10.41 26.57 -3.32
N GLU A 147 -9.69 26.44 -4.44
CA GLU A 147 -9.66 27.44 -5.51
C GLU A 147 -10.96 27.45 -6.33
N GLY A 148 -11.59 26.30 -6.54
CA GLY A 148 -12.86 26.18 -7.27
C GLY A 148 -14.07 26.81 -6.58
N ARG A 149 -13.97 27.16 -5.29
CA ARG A 149 -14.98 27.97 -4.58
C ARG A 149 -15.03 29.40 -5.12
N GLU A 150 -13.87 29.96 -5.44
CA GLU A 150 -13.69 31.34 -5.88
C GLU A 150 -13.59 31.44 -7.41
N ASN A 151 -13.17 30.37 -8.07
CA ASN A 151 -12.98 30.32 -9.53
C ASN A 151 -13.95 29.34 -10.21
N PRO A 152 -15.04 29.84 -10.84
CA PRO A 152 -16.01 29.01 -11.55
C PRO A 152 -15.40 28.13 -12.65
N LEU A 153 -14.28 28.54 -13.26
CA LEU A 153 -13.62 27.80 -14.34
C LEU A 153 -13.03 26.46 -13.88
N LEU A 154 -12.77 26.31 -12.57
CA LEU A 154 -12.27 25.06 -11.99
C LEU A 154 -13.40 24.14 -11.53
N LYS A 155 -14.67 24.57 -11.59
CA LYS A 155 -15.80 23.71 -11.23
C LYS A 155 -15.88 22.53 -12.19
N ARG A 156 -16.13 21.34 -11.64
CA ARG A 156 -16.22 20.06 -12.39
C ARG A 156 -14.94 19.66 -13.14
N THR A 157 -13.79 20.26 -12.82
CA THR A 157 -12.49 19.91 -13.44
C THR A 157 -11.67 18.89 -12.64
N LYS A 158 -12.18 18.40 -11.49
CA LYS A 158 -11.47 17.49 -10.57
C LYS A 158 -10.68 16.38 -11.27
N TYR A 159 -11.34 15.62 -12.14
CA TYR A 159 -10.72 14.47 -12.81
C TYR A 159 -9.75 14.85 -13.93
N LEU A 160 -9.77 16.09 -14.42
CA LEU A 160 -8.73 16.61 -15.32
C LEU A 160 -7.39 16.72 -14.61
N TRP A 161 -7.41 17.04 -13.31
CA TRP A 161 -6.20 17.18 -12.50
C TRP A 161 -5.77 15.85 -11.88
N LEU A 162 -6.70 14.98 -11.49
CA LEU A 162 -6.38 13.74 -10.76
C LEU A 162 -5.96 12.54 -11.65
N ARG A 163 -6.24 12.57 -12.95
CA ARG A 163 -5.84 11.49 -13.88
C ARG A 163 -4.50 11.82 -14.52
N ASN A 164 -3.73 10.77 -14.85
CA ASN A 164 -2.53 10.91 -15.69
C ASN A 164 -2.94 11.39 -17.09
N GLU A 165 -2.07 12.15 -17.75
CA GLU A 165 -2.38 12.73 -19.08
C GLU A 165 -2.68 11.66 -20.13
N SER A 166 -1.98 10.52 -20.07
CA SER A 166 -2.24 9.36 -20.95
C SER A 166 -3.65 8.77 -20.84
N ASN A 167 -4.39 9.11 -19.78
CA ASN A 167 -5.77 8.67 -19.56
C ASN A 167 -6.82 9.73 -19.92
N LEU A 168 -6.40 10.91 -20.41
CA LEU A 168 -7.29 11.98 -20.82
C LEU A 168 -7.53 11.93 -22.34
N THR A 169 -8.72 12.35 -22.78
CA THR A 169 -8.97 12.60 -24.21
C THR A 169 -8.26 13.88 -24.66
N ASP A 170 -8.00 14.04 -25.95
CA ASP A 170 -7.35 15.25 -26.50
C ASP A 170 -8.07 16.54 -26.08
N SER A 171 -9.42 16.52 -26.10
CA SER A 171 -10.25 17.64 -25.65
C SER A 171 -10.08 17.95 -24.16
N GLN A 172 -9.97 16.93 -23.31
CA GLN A 172 -9.71 17.11 -21.87
C GLN A 172 -8.31 17.66 -21.62
N LEU A 173 -7.34 17.20 -22.40
CA LEU A 173 -5.94 17.61 -22.34
C LEU A 173 -5.78 19.08 -22.76
N GLU A 174 -6.47 19.51 -23.80
CA GLU A 174 -6.51 20.92 -24.23
C GLU A 174 -7.11 21.82 -23.13
N VAL A 175 -8.24 21.41 -22.54
CA VAL A 175 -8.86 22.15 -21.42
C VAL A 175 -7.90 22.23 -20.23
N LYS A 176 -7.26 21.12 -19.84
CA LYS A 176 -6.26 21.08 -18.76
C LYS A 176 -5.12 22.06 -19.03
N ARG A 177 -4.52 22.03 -20.24
CA ARG A 177 -3.43 22.93 -20.65
C ARG A 177 -3.86 24.40 -20.62
N ASN A 178 -5.06 24.71 -21.11
CA ASN A 178 -5.57 26.09 -21.11
C ASN A 178 -5.85 26.61 -19.70
N LEU A 179 -6.30 25.76 -18.78
CA LEU A 179 -6.46 26.11 -17.37
C LEU A 179 -5.11 26.25 -16.66
N ALA A 180 -4.13 25.39 -16.99
CA ALA A 180 -2.79 25.44 -16.41
C ALA A 180 -2.03 26.74 -16.74
N LYS A 181 -2.21 27.29 -17.95
CA LYS A 181 -1.64 28.58 -18.36
C LYS A 181 -2.04 29.75 -17.44
N ARG A 182 -3.15 29.62 -16.69
CA ARG A 182 -3.65 30.66 -15.78
C ARG A 182 -2.92 30.68 -14.43
N ARG A 183 -1.87 29.87 -14.25
CA ARG A 183 -1.03 29.80 -13.03
C ARG A 183 -1.85 29.54 -11.75
N SER A 184 -2.88 28.70 -11.87
CA SER A 184 -3.74 28.35 -10.73
C SER A 184 -2.99 27.51 -9.69
N LYS A 185 -3.40 27.60 -8.42
CA LYS A 185 -2.84 26.76 -7.35
C LYS A 185 -3.08 25.28 -7.63
N THR A 186 -4.22 24.95 -8.22
CA THR A 186 -4.58 23.60 -8.65
C THR A 186 -3.64 23.06 -9.72
N ALA A 187 -3.30 23.86 -10.73
CA ALA A 187 -2.37 23.46 -11.77
C ALA A 187 -0.96 23.26 -11.22
N ARG A 188 -0.49 24.15 -10.31
CA ARG A 188 0.79 23.98 -9.62
C ARG A 188 0.82 22.67 -8.82
N ALA A 189 -0.21 22.40 -8.02
CA ALA A 189 -0.28 21.15 -7.24
C ALA A 189 -0.27 19.91 -8.15
N CYS A 190 -0.99 19.96 -9.28
CA CYS A 190 -0.99 18.89 -10.27
C CYS A 190 0.41 18.65 -10.85
N GLY A 191 1.12 19.71 -11.25
CA GLY A 191 2.48 19.61 -11.76
C GLY A 191 3.47 19.09 -10.72
N MET A 192 3.31 19.47 -9.44
CA MET A 192 4.14 18.92 -8.36
C MET A 192 3.91 17.42 -8.16
N ARG A 193 2.67 16.94 -8.26
CA ARG A 193 2.37 15.50 -8.22
C ARG A 193 3.01 14.78 -9.42
N GLU A 194 2.87 15.33 -10.62
CA GLU A 194 3.44 14.76 -11.84
C GLU A 194 4.97 14.65 -11.74
N CYS A 195 5.64 15.73 -11.31
CA CYS A 195 7.08 15.70 -11.04
C CYS A 195 7.46 14.62 -10.01
N LEU A 196 6.66 14.40 -8.96
CA LEU A 196 6.91 13.31 -8.01
C LEU A 196 6.74 11.91 -8.65
N GLN A 197 5.83 11.75 -9.60
CA GLN A 197 5.69 10.51 -10.36
C GLN A 197 6.91 10.27 -11.27
N ASP A 198 7.43 11.33 -11.89
CA ASP A 198 8.61 11.31 -12.75
C ASP A 198 9.86 10.93 -11.94
N ILE A 199 10.07 11.54 -10.76
CA ILE A 199 11.14 11.15 -9.82
C ILE A 199 11.08 9.64 -9.52
N HIS A 200 9.89 9.10 -9.29
CA HIS A 200 9.72 7.67 -9.03
C HIS A 200 9.92 6.77 -10.25
N ALA A 201 9.79 7.29 -11.47
CA ALA A 201 9.88 6.52 -12.71
C ALA A 201 11.29 6.58 -13.32
N ASP A 202 11.94 7.74 -13.22
CA ASP A 202 13.11 8.08 -14.01
C ASP A 202 14.41 8.12 -13.19
N SER A 203 14.33 8.36 -11.87
CA SER A 203 15.54 8.38 -11.03
C SER A 203 16.24 7.01 -11.01
N ALA A 204 17.51 6.98 -11.42
CA ALA A 204 18.32 5.76 -11.45
C ALA A 204 18.93 5.42 -10.08
N SER A 205 18.96 6.37 -9.14
CA SER A 205 19.54 6.17 -7.82
C SER A 205 18.81 6.94 -6.72
N ARG A 206 19.00 6.52 -5.46
CA ARG A 206 18.51 7.25 -4.29
C ARG A 206 19.02 8.69 -4.23
N ALA A 207 20.29 8.92 -4.56
CA ALA A 207 20.90 10.25 -4.46
C ALA A 207 20.28 11.23 -5.46
N GLU A 208 20.01 10.76 -6.69
CA GLU A 208 19.30 11.51 -7.72
C GLU A 208 17.87 11.82 -7.28
N ALA A 209 17.11 10.80 -6.87
CA ALA A 209 15.74 10.98 -6.39
C ALA A 209 15.66 11.96 -5.21
N GLU A 210 16.62 11.92 -4.30
CA GLU A 210 16.68 12.82 -3.15
C GLU A 210 16.99 14.28 -3.58
N ALA A 211 17.88 14.47 -4.56
CA ALA A 211 18.18 15.80 -5.08
C ALA A 211 16.97 16.42 -5.80
N GLU A 212 16.31 15.66 -6.67
CA GLU A 212 15.11 16.10 -7.39
C GLU A 212 13.95 16.37 -6.44
N PHE A 213 13.74 15.50 -5.45
CA PHE A 213 12.68 15.69 -4.45
C PHE A 213 12.92 16.95 -3.59
N ARG A 214 14.17 17.23 -3.21
CA ARG A 214 14.53 18.47 -2.50
C ARG A 214 14.26 19.70 -3.35
N ALA A 215 14.59 19.66 -4.64
CA ALA A 215 14.31 20.75 -5.58
C ALA A 215 12.79 20.97 -5.78
N LEU A 216 11.99 19.90 -5.75
CA LEU A 216 10.52 19.99 -5.80
C LEU A 216 9.92 20.67 -4.56
N CYS A 217 10.57 20.50 -3.40
CA CYS A 217 10.08 21.00 -2.10
C CYS A 217 10.60 22.40 -1.73
N SER A 218 11.62 22.93 -2.42
CA SER A 218 12.14 24.30 -2.27
C SER A 218 11.26 25.34 -2.99
#